data_AF-A0A821DI84-F1
#
_entry.id   AF-A0A821DI84-F1
#
_cell.length_a   1.000
_cell.length_b   1.000
_cell.length_c   1.000
_cell.angle_alpha   90.00
_cell.angle_beta   90.00
_cell.angle_gamma   90.00
#
_symmetry.space_group_name_H-M   'P 1'
#
loop_
_entity.id
_entity.type
_entity.pdbx_description
1 polymer ?
#
loop_
_entity_poly.entity_id
_entity_poly.type
_entity_poly.pdbx_seq_one_letter_code
_entity_poly.pdbx_strand_id
1 'polypeptide(L)' 'MSKENFRFYIKVRTALNIEARIIYEELACVGGDEVPSLRTVERWSKWFREGREDVEDQ' A
#
# COMPACT_ATOMS: atom_id res chain seq x y z
N MET A 1 2.04 -3.61 12.58
CA MET A 1 3.20 -3.30 11.69
C MET A 1 3.42 -1.79 11.68
N SER A 2 4.64 -1.29 11.42
CA SER A 2 4.84 0.17 11.25
C SER A 2 4.22 0.67 9.94
N LYS A 3 3.89 1.97 9.86
CA LYS A 3 3.40 2.59 8.62
C LYS A 3 4.39 2.43 7.45
N GLU A 4 5.69 2.47 7.73
CA GLU A 4 6.75 2.25 6.74
C GLU A 4 6.73 0.82 6.18
N ASN A 5 6.49 -0.19 7.01
CA ASN A 5 6.40 -1.58 6.54
C ASN A 5 5.23 -1.76 5.56
N PHE A 6 4.08 -1.13 5.84
CA PHE A 6 2.94 -1.15 4.91
C PHE A 6 3.27 -0.44 3.60
N ARG A 7 3.92 0.73 3.64
CA ARG A 7 4.34 1.46 2.43
C ARG A 7 5.28 0.62 1.58
N PHE A 8 6.29 0.00 2.20
CA PHE A 8 7.25 -0.84 1.49
C PHE A 8 6.58 -2.06 0.84
N TYR A 9 5.69 -2.72 1.58
CA TYR A 9 4.91 -3.85 1.06
C TYR A 9 4.07 -3.44 -0.16
N ILE A 10 3.32 -2.34 -0.04
CA ILE A 10 2.47 -1.82 -1.12
C ILE A 10 3.33 -1.42 -2.32
N LYS A 11 4.50 -0.81 -2.12
CA LYS A 11 5.45 -0.47 -3.19
C LYS A 11 5.90 -1.70 -3.97
N VAL A 12 6.39 -2.72 -3.28
CA VAL A 12 6.86 -3.97 -3.90
C VAL A 12 5.74 -4.65 -4.69
N ARG A 13 4.54 -4.78 -4.09
CA ARG A 13 3.39 -5.39 -4.76
C ARG A 13 2.91 -4.59 -5.97
N THR A 14 2.94 -3.27 -5.88
CA THR A 14 2.61 -2.38 -6.99
C THR A 14 3.59 -2.54 -8.15
N ALA A 15 4.89 -2.65 -7.85
CA ALA A 15 5.93 -2.89 -8.87
C ALA A 15 5.77 -4.25 -9.57
N LEU A 16 5.18 -5.23 -8.89
CA LEU A 16 4.79 -6.53 -9.45
C LEU A 16 3.45 -6.51 -10.21
N ASN A 17 2.88 -5.31 -10.45
CA ASN A 17 1.58 -5.10 -11.11
C ASN A 17 0.40 -5.78 -10.41
N ILE A 18 0.48 -6.00 -9.09
CA ILE A 18 -0.65 -6.48 -8.32
C ILE A 18 -1.65 -5.34 -8.12
N GLU A 19 -2.95 -5.64 -8.24
CA GLU A 19 -4.01 -4.67 -8.04
C GLU A 19 -4.13 -4.24 -6.57
N ALA A 20 -4.37 -2.96 -6.34
CA ALA A 20 -4.49 -2.37 -4.99
C ALA A 20 -5.53 -3.10 -4.12
N ARG A 21 -6.61 -3.61 -4.71
CA ARG A 21 -7.61 -4.40 -4.01
C ARG A 21 -7.04 -5.71 -3.45
N ILE A 22 -6.28 -6.45 -4.25
CA ILE A 22 -5.63 -7.70 -3.82
C ILE A 22 -4.62 -7.38 -2.71
N ILE A 23 -3.84 -6.31 -2.86
CA ILE A 23 -2.87 -5.87 -1.84
C ILE A 23 -3.59 -5.57 -0.52
N TYR A 24 -4.74 -4.89 -0.56
CA TYR A 24 -5.54 -4.61 0.63
C TYR A 24 -6.08 -5.90 1.28
N GLU A 25 -6.62 -6.83 0.49
CA GLU A 25 -7.14 -8.11 1.00
C GLU A 25 -6.02 -8.94 1.68
N GLU A 26 -4.82 -8.97 1.10
CA GLU A 26 -3.65 -9.61 1.72
C GLU A 26 -3.25 -8.94 3.04
N LEU A 27 -3.24 -7.61 3.08
CA LEU A 27 -2.93 -6.87 4.30
C LEU A 27 -3.99 -7.13 5.38
N ALA A 28 -5.27 -7.00 5.04
CA ALA A 28 -6.39 -7.20 5.96
C ALA A 28 -6.42 -8.63 6.53
N CYS A 29 -6.05 -9.63 5.72
CA CYS A 29 -5.95 -11.01 6.17
C CYS A 29 -4.90 -11.19 7.29
N VAL A 30 -3.80 -10.44 7.24
CA VAL A 30 -2.67 -10.57 8.19
C VAL A 30 -2.78 -9.60 9.37
N GLY A 31 -3.26 -8.38 9.13
CA GLY A 31 -3.14 -7.25 10.06
C GLY A 31 -4.43 -6.79 10.75
N GLY A 32 -5.60 -7.35 10.39
CA GLY A 32 -6.88 -6.94 10.97
C GLY A 32 -7.15 -5.43 10.83
N ASP A 33 -7.61 -4.77 11.89
CA ASP A 33 -8.02 -3.36 11.86
C ASP A 33 -6.85 -2.35 11.83
N GLU A 34 -5.61 -2.80 12.00
CA GLU A 34 -4.43 -1.92 12.01
C GLU A 34 -3.90 -1.60 10.59
N VAL A 35 -4.55 -2.10 9.55
CA VAL A 35 -4.07 -1.94 8.16
C VAL A 35 -4.57 -0.64 7.52
N PRO A 36 -3.82 -0.09 6.54
CA PRO A 36 -4.30 1.05 5.77
C PRO A 36 -5.63 0.73 5.07
N SER A 37 -6.52 1.72 5.03
CA SER A 37 -7.77 1.60 4.26
C SER A 37 -7.48 1.30 2.79
N LEU A 38 -8.41 0.62 2.10
CA LEU A 38 -8.30 0.37 0.66
C LEU A 38 -7.99 1.65 -0.13
N ARG A 39 -8.65 2.76 0.19
CA ARG A 39 -8.41 4.07 -0.45
C ARG A 39 -6.97 4.56 -0.27
N THR A 40 -6.37 4.30 0.90
CA THR A 40 -4.97 4.61 1.16
C THR A 40 -4.05 3.74 0.30
N VAL A 41 -4.33 2.43 0.22
CA VAL A 41 -3.58 1.49 -0.62
C VAL A 41 -3.63 1.89 -2.09
N GLU A 42 -4.81 2.26 -2.61
CA GLU A 42 -4.99 2.75 -3.98
C GLU A 42 -4.20 4.03 -4.23
N ARG A 43 -4.26 5.00 -3.32
CA ARG A 43 -3.53 6.26 -3.42
C ARG A 43 -2.02 6.03 -3.47
N TRP A 44 -1.48 5.23 -2.56
CA TRP A 44 -0.04 4.93 -2.54
C TRP A 44 0.37 4.10 -3.75
N SER A 45 -0.43 3.12 -4.18
CA SER A 45 -0.16 2.34 -5.41
C SER A 45 -0.08 3.26 -6.63
N LYS A 46 -0.98 4.24 -6.74
CA LYS A 46 -0.93 5.25 -7.81
C LYS A 46 0.35 6.08 -7.74
N TRP A 47 0.70 6.59 -6.56
CA TRP A 47 1.93 7.38 -6.37
C TRP A 47 3.18 6.59 -6.75
N PHE A 48 3.28 5.32 -6.34
CA PHE A 48 4.41 4.47 -6.68
C PHE A 48 4.51 4.19 -8.18
N ARG A 49 3.39 3.98 -8.89
CA ARG A 49 3.40 3.87 -10.36
C ARG A 49 3.85 5.15 -11.05
N GLU A 50 3.57 6.30 -10.46
CA GLU A 50 4.00 7.62 -10.94
C GLU A 50 5.45 7.97 -10.54
N GLY A 51 6.17 7.07 -9.86
CA GLY A 51 7.54 7.32 -9.38
C GLY A 51 7.62 8.31 -8.21
N ARG A 52 6.51 8.59 -7.52
CA ARG A 52 6.46 9.47 -6.35
C ARG A 52 6.75 8.66 -5.09
N GLU A 53 8.02 8.56 -4.72
CA GLU A 53 8.47 7.74 -3.60
C GLU A 53 8.46 8.46 -2.24
N ASP A 54 8.52 9.80 -2.26
CA ASP A 54 8.81 10.62 -1.07
C ASP A 54 7.56 11.25 -0.42
N VAL A 55 6.35 10.87 -0.85
CA VAL A 55 5.12 11.53 -0.39
C VAL A 55 4.77 11.05 1.01
N GLU A 56 5.27 11.74 2.03
CA GLU A 56 4.67 11.73 3.36
C GLU A 56 3.20 12.11 3.24
N ASP A 57 2.31 11.34 3.90
CA ASP A 57 0.92 11.77 3.98
C ASP A 57 0.90 13.08 4.79
N GLN A 58 0.58 14.20 4.13
CA GLN A 58 0.19 15.43 4.82
C GLN A 58 -1.05 15.19 5.68
#